data_AF-A0A9W6SLT4-F1
#
_entry.id   AF-A0A9W6SLT4-F1
#
_cell.length_a   1.000
_cell.length_b   1.000
_cell.length_c   1.000
_cell.angle_alpha   90.00
_cell.angle_beta   90.00
_cell.angle_gamma   90.00
#
_symmetry.space_group_name_H-M   'P 1'
#
loop_
_entity.id
_entity.type
_entity.pdbx_description
1 polymer ?
#
loop_
_entity_poly.entity_id
_entity_poly.type
_entity_poly.pdbx_seq_one_letter_code
_entity_poly.pdbx_strand_id
1 'polypeptide(L)'
;MTASTTVDDPLLSYEEFMEKLRRLTITAKSPDHSVTVNYGYTGTRVELGSRGTQGHTEESLAGQISAALEASQHGYQRAIALLIEQARGAKAPDEEPEAGSVGSRYRTSVGEITVETVSPRGLVKVGRRGATAIKLIIRPRTLALGTVSDEELMDEVNAAVRGGEQEYSRKFESAMVNSLGDEVR
;
A
#
# COMPACT_ATOMS: atom_id res chain seq x y z
N MET A 1 12.70 45.34 24.71
CA MET A 1 13.38 44.59 23.63
C MET A 1 12.62 43.28 23.44
N THR A 2 11.71 43.23 22.48
CA THR A 2 10.95 42.02 22.13
C THR A 2 11.68 41.33 20.98
N ALA A 3 12.19 40.13 21.24
CA ALA A 3 12.76 39.27 20.21
C ALA A 3 11.62 38.80 19.30
N SER A 4 11.62 39.30 18.05
CA SER A 4 10.80 38.76 16.98
C SER A 4 11.49 37.52 16.46
N THR A 5 11.09 36.36 16.95
CA THR A 5 11.49 35.07 16.37
C THR A 5 10.66 34.87 15.10
N THR A 6 11.19 35.29 13.96
CA THR A 6 10.72 34.86 12.65
C THR A 6 11.00 33.36 12.55
N VAL A 7 9.94 32.56 12.75
CA VAL A 7 9.96 31.13 12.41
C VAL A 7 9.73 31.07 10.90
N ASP A 8 10.80 31.28 10.13
CA ASP A 8 10.86 30.87 8.73
C ASP A 8 11.11 29.36 8.71
N ASP A 9 10.07 28.56 8.95
CA ASP A 9 10.12 27.15 8.58
C ASP A 9 9.92 27.06 7.07
N PRO A 10 10.94 26.69 6.27
CA PRO A 10 10.79 26.65 4.83
C PRO A 10 9.84 25.50 4.46
N LEU A 11 8.68 25.87 3.90
CA LEU A 11 7.79 24.96 3.20
C LEU A 11 8.60 24.19 2.14
N LEU A 12 8.41 22.88 2.04
CA LEU A 12 9.07 22.09 1.00
C LEU A 12 8.64 22.62 -0.38
N SER A 13 9.61 22.89 -1.24
CA SER A 13 9.32 23.12 -2.65
C SER A 13 8.65 21.88 -3.26
N TYR A 14 7.90 22.07 -4.35
CA TYR A 14 7.26 20.96 -5.06
C TYR A 14 8.29 19.91 -5.51
N GLU A 15 9.47 20.34 -5.95
CA GLU A 15 10.54 19.44 -6.39
C GLU A 15 11.08 18.60 -5.23
N GLU A 16 11.35 19.21 -4.07
CA GLU A 16 11.80 18.50 -2.86
C GLU A 16 10.74 17.55 -2.32
N PHE A 17 9.47 17.95 -2.35
CA PHE A 17 8.36 17.07 -1.97
C PHE A 17 8.30 15.83 -2.87
N MET A 18 8.37 16.03 -4.20
CA MET A 18 8.35 14.93 -5.15
C MET A 18 9.60 14.03 -5.05
N GLU A 19 10.77 14.59 -4.75
CA GLU A 19 11.98 13.80 -4.52
C GLU A 19 11.86 12.93 -3.25
N LYS A 20 11.36 13.51 -2.16
CA LYS A 20 11.08 12.76 -0.92
C LYS A 20 10.06 11.65 -1.15
N LEU A 21 8.98 11.95 -1.88
CA LEU A 21 7.95 10.97 -2.21
C LEU A 21 8.50 9.80 -3.07
N ARG A 22 9.35 10.09 -4.05
CA ARG A 22 9.99 9.06 -4.90
C ARG A 22 10.95 8.16 -4.11
N ARG A 23 11.62 8.71 -3.09
CA ARG A 23 12.53 7.96 -2.22
C ARG A 23 11.82 7.22 -1.08
N LEU A 24 10.57 7.60 -0.78
CA LEU A 24 9.80 6.98 0.28
C LEU A 24 9.60 5.49 -0.01
N THR A 25 10.19 4.66 0.86
CA THR A 25 10.04 3.21 0.86
C THR A 25 9.72 2.77 2.26
N ILE A 26 8.69 1.94 2.40
CA ILE A 26 8.28 1.33 3.66
C ILE A 26 8.60 -0.15 3.60
N THR A 27 9.39 -0.61 4.56
CA THR A 27 9.65 -2.03 4.77
C THR A 27 8.80 -2.50 5.94
N ALA A 28 7.87 -3.42 5.68
CA ALA A 28 7.11 -4.10 6.72
C ALA A 28 7.50 -5.58 6.77
N LYS A 29 7.42 -6.17 7.96
CA LYS A 29 7.64 -7.60 8.17
C LYS A 29 6.38 -8.24 8.71
N SER A 30 6.16 -9.49 8.36
CA SER A 30 5.12 -10.29 8.99
C SER A 30 5.40 -10.49 10.49
N PRO A 31 4.37 -10.76 11.31
CA PRO A 31 4.52 -11.01 12.75
C PRO A 31 5.60 -12.03 13.13
N ASP A 32 5.80 -13.08 12.33
CA ASP A 32 6.82 -14.11 12.55
C ASP A 32 8.13 -13.90 11.79
N HIS A 33 8.25 -12.77 11.09
CA HIS A 33 9.39 -12.39 10.25
C HIS A 33 9.69 -13.34 9.08
N SER A 34 8.76 -14.22 8.72
CA SER A 34 8.87 -15.09 7.53
C SER A 34 8.70 -14.33 6.21
N VAL A 35 8.08 -13.15 6.22
CA VAL A 35 7.83 -12.33 5.03
C VAL A 35 8.31 -10.90 5.27
N THR A 36 8.93 -10.32 4.26
CA THR A 36 9.25 -8.89 4.19
C THR A 36 8.60 -8.29 2.95
N VAL A 37 7.96 -7.14 3.12
CA VAL A 37 7.35 -6.36 2.04
C VAL A 37 8.01 -5.00 1.98
N ASN A 38 8.52 -4.64 0.80
CA ASN A 38 9.00 -3.32 0.49
C ASN A 38 7.99 -2.62 -0.41
N TYR A 39 7.37 -1.56 0.10
CA TYR A 39 6.38 -0.75 -0.61
C TYR A 39 6.98 0.63 -0.89
N GLY A 40 7.02 1.05 -2.15
CA GLY A 40 7.55 2.37 -2.51
C GLY A 40 7.01 2.88 -3.85
N TYR A 41 7.61 3.97 -4.33
CA TYR A 41 7.20 4.60 -5.60
C TYR A 41 7.34 3.68 -6.82
N THR A 42 8.31 2.77 -6.80
CA THR A 42 8.56 1.80 -7.88
C THR A 42 7.63 0.58 -7.84
N GLY A 43 6.73 0.51 -6.86
CA GLY A 43 5.78 -0.58 -6.64
C GLY A 43 6.08 -1.38 -5.38
N THR A 44 5.36 -2.49 -5.24
CA THR A 44 5.53 -3.42 -4.11
C THR A 44 6.35 -4.65 -4.48
N ARG A 45 7.24 -5.03 -3.56
CA ARG A 45 8.03 -6.26 -3.64
C ARG A 45 7.87 -7.07 -2.36
N VAL A 46 7.48 -8.33 -2.51
CA VAL A 46 7.35 -9.31 -1.44
C VAL A 46 8.53 -10.28 -1.50
N GLU A 47 9.15 -10.52 -0.35
CA GLU A 47 10.27 -11.43 -0.19
C GLU A 47 10.00 -12.39 0.97
N LEU A 48 10.34 -13.66 0.78
CA LEU A 48 10.37 -14.64 1.86
C LEU A 48 11.69 -14.53 2.63
N GLY A 49 11.63 -14.69 3.94
CA GLY A 49 12.79 -14.70 4.82
C GLY A 49 13.62 -15.97 4.66
N SER A 50 14.67 -16.12 5.49
CA SER A 50 15.60 -17.25 5.40
C SER A 50 14.98 -18.63 5.63
N ARG A 51 13.82 -18.69 6.30
CA ARG A 51 13.05 -19.93 6.48
C ARG A 51 12.11 -20.23 5.31
N GLY A 52 11.95 -19.29 4.37
CA GLY A 52 11.16 -19.52 3.17
C GLY A 52 9.72 -19.90 3.47
N THR A 53 9.25 -20.95 2.81
CA THR A 53 7.94 -21.57 3.08
C THR A 53 7.95 -22.59 4.23
N GLN A 54 9.12 -22.86 4.82
CA GLN A 54 9.27 -23.90 5.83
C GLN A 54 8.47 -23.59 7.10
N GLY A 55 7.64 -24.55 7.53
CA GLY A 55 6.83 -24.42 8.74
C GLY A 55 5.50 -23.70 8.52
N HIS A 56 5.16 -23.34 7.28
CA HIS A 56 3.90 -22.74 6.94
C HIS A 56 2.94 -23.70 6.23
N THR A 57 1.64 -23.52 6.49
CA THR A 57 0.58 -23.97 5.59
C THR A 57 0.31 -22.88 4.57
N GLU A 58 -0.41 -23.19 3.48
CA GLU A 58 -0.82 -22.18 2.50
C GLU A 58 -1.61 -21.05 3.17
N GLU A 59 -2.48 -21.39 4.12
CA GLU A 59 -3.28 -20.43 4.88
C GLU A 59 -2.41 -19.57 5.79
N SER A 60 -1.48 -20.17 6.55
CA SER A 60 -0.64 -19.39 7.47
C SER A 60 0.30 -18.46 6.72
N LEU A 61 0.93 -18.92 5.64
CA LEU A 61 1.79 -18.07 4.81
C LEU A 61 0.99 -16.94 4.14
N ALA A 62 -0.19 -17.24 3.59
CA ALA A 62 -1.05 -16.22 3.01
C ALA A 62 -1.45 -15.15 4.03
N GLY A 63 -1.71 -15.56 5.27
CA GLY A 63 -1.95 -14.66 6.40
C GLY A 63 -0.74 -13.76 6.70
N GLN A 64 0.47 -14.32 6.77
CA GLN A 64 1.70 -13.54 7.01
C GLN A 64 1.97 -12.53 5.89
N ILE A 65 1.79 -12.92 4.62
CA ILE A 65 1.97 -12.02 3.48
C ILE A 65 0.91 -10.91 3.51
N SER A 66 -0.36 -11.25 3.76
CA SER A 66 -1.44 -10.26 3.85
C SER A 66 -1.16 -9.22 4.94
N ALA A 67 -0.77 -9.67 6.14
CA ALA A 67 -0.44 -8.77 7.25
C ALA A 67 0.73 -7.83 6.91
N ALA A 68 1.77 -8.33 6.25
CA ALA A 68 2.91 -7.51 5.84
C ALA A 68 2.54 -6.51 4.73
N LEU A 69 1.69 -6.90 3.77
CA LEU A 69 1.15 -6.01 2.74
C LEU A 69 0.32 -4.88 3.35
N GLU A 70 -0.63 -5.21 4.23
CA GLU A 70 -1.47 -4.23 4.91
C GLU A 70 -0.63 -3.25 5.74
N ALA A 71 0.32 -3.77 6.53
CA ALA A 71 1.21 -2.95 7.35
C ALA A 71 2.06 -1.99 6.49
N SER A 72 2.60 -2.46 5.37
CA SER A 72 3.39 -1.60 4.47
C SER A 72 2.53 -0.51 3.81
N GLN A 73 1.31 -0.84 3.38
CA GLN A 73 0.36 0.12 2.79
C GLN A 73 -0.07 1.19 3.81
N HIS A 74 -0.42 0.78 5.04
CA HIS A 74 -0.74 1.70 6.13
C HIS A 74 0.45 2.61 6.49
N GLY A 75 1.65 2.02 6.60
CA GLY A 75 2.88 2.78 6.84
C GLY A 75 3.14 3.81 5.74
N TYR A 76 2.90 3.44 4.47
CA TYR A 76 3.12 4.33 3.34
C TYR A 76 2.14 5.51 3.33
N GLN A 77 0.86 5.26 3.61
CA GLN A 77 -0.14 6.33 3.74
C GLN A 77 0.19 7.29 4.88
N ARG A 78 0.58 6.76 6.04
CA ARG A 78 0.99 7.59 7.17
C ARG A 78 2.23 8.43 6.83
N ALA A 79 3.21 7.84 6.14
CA ALA A 79 4.40 8.58 5.73
C ALA A 79 4.09 9.67 4.69
N ILE A 80 3.17 9.44 3.75
CA ILE A 80 2.67 10.49 2.85
C ILE A 80 2.01 11.63 3.64
N ALA A 81 1.15 11.31 4.60
CA ALA A 81 0.48 12.33 5.42
C ALA A 81 1.51 13.22 6.14
N LEU A 82 2.53 12.62 6.75
CA LEU A 82 3.64 13.35 7.39
C LEU A 82 4.43 14.22 6.40
N LEU A 83 4.66 13.75 5.18
CA LEU A 83 5.32 14.55 4.14
C LEU A 83 4.48 15.75 3.71
N ILE A 84 3.15 15.59 3.62
CA ILE A 84 2.22 16.68 3.30
C ILE A 84 2.20 17.71 4.42
N GLU A 85 2.20 17.27 5.68
CA GLU A 85 2.27 18.16 6.85
C GLU A 85 3.57 18.98 6.85
N GLN A 86 4.70 18.33 6.63
CA GLN A 86 6.00 19.00 6.50
C GLN A 86 5.99 20.01 5.35
N ALA A 87 5.37 19.68 4.22
CA ALA A 87 5.28 20.59 3.08
C ALA A 87 4.37 21.80 3.34
N ARG A 88 3.37 21.67 4.21
CA ARG A 88 2.41 22.73 4.56
C ARG A 88 2.83 23.58 5.76
N GLY A 89 3.91 23.22 6.44
CA GLY A 89 4.43 24.00 7.59
C GLY A 89 3.52 23.98 8.82
N ALA A 90 2.61 23.01 8.94
CA ALA A 90 1.62 22.94 10.01
C ALA A 90 1.59 21.55 10.66
N LYS A 91 1.53 21.52 12.01
CA LYS A 91 1.24 20.32 12.81
C LYS A 91 -0.02 19.63 12.27
N ALA A 92 0.02 18.30 12.16
CA ALA A 92 -1.16 17.47 11.95
C ALA A 92 -2.35 18.02 12.77
N PRO A 93 -3.55 18.22 12.20
CA PRO A 93 -4.71 18.32 13.06
C PRO A 93 -4.79 17.00 13.84
N ASP A 94 -4.69 17.09 15.17
CA ASP A 94 -5.07 16.02 16.07
C ASP A 94 -6.43 15.49 15.60
N GLU A 95 -6.57 14.17 15.52
CA GLU A 95 -7.75 13.47 15.02
C GLU A 95 -9.06 14.16 15.48
N GLU A 96 -9.83 14.78 14.57
CA GLU A 96 -11.31 14.73 14.47
C GLU A 96 -11.92 15.62 13.34
N PRO A 97 -13.22 15.43 12.99
CA PRO A 97 -13.72 15.30 11.63
C PRO A 97 -14.10 16.64 10.94
N GLU A 98 -14.51 16.54 9.68
CA GLU A 98 -15.07 17.63 8.83
C GLU A 98 -14.07 18.41 7.95
N ALA A 99 -13.28 17.70 7.14
CA ALA A 99 -13.02 18.18 5.78
C ALA A 99 -14.27 17.89 4.93
N GLY A 100 -15.09 18.93 4.71
CA GLY A 100 -16.40 18.90 4.08
C GLY A 100 -16.48 18.14 2.76
N SER A 101 -17.66 17.56 2.49
CA SER A 101 -18.17 16.91 1.26
C SER A 101 -17.18 16.22 0.31
N VAL A 102 -16.16 16.91 -0.19
CA VAL A 102 -15.05 16.39 -1.02
C VAL A 102 -14.23 15.32 -0.28
N GLY A 103 -13.87 15.53 1.00
CA GLY A 103 -13.12 14.54 1.79
C GLY A 103 -13.93 13.30 2.17
N SER A 104 -15.26 13.43 2.22
CA SER A 104 -16.18 12.31 2.42
C SER A 104 -16.40 11.54 1.12
N ARG A 105 -16.64 12.23 -0.01
CA ARG A 105 -16.79 11.61 -1.34
C ARG A 105 -15.51 10.88 -1.76
N TYR A 106 -14.33 11.47 -1.53
CA TYR A 106 -13.05 10.81 -1.80
C TYR A 106 -12.90 9.51 -1.00
N ARG A 107 -13.21 9.52 0.30
CA ARG A 107 -13.15 8.32 1.15
C ARG A 107 -14.17 7.27 0.73
N THR A 108 -15.37 7.66 0.33
CA THR A 108 -16.40 6.75 -0.19
C THR A 108 -15.97 6.13 -1.52
N SER A 109 -15.56 6.95 -2.50
CA SER A 109 -15.13 6.49 -3.82
C SER A 109 -13.94 5.55 -3.75
N VAL A 110 -12.97 5.84 -2.87
CA VAL A 110 -11.80 4.96 -2.66
C VAL A 110 -12.20 3.70 -1.90
N GLY A 111 -13.05 3.81 -0.87
CA GLY A 111 -13.47 2.68 -0.03
C GLY A 111 -14.28 1.60 -0.78
N GLU A 112 -14.90 1.96 -1.89
CA GLU A 112 -15.68 1.05 -2.74
C GLU A 112 -14.82 0.31 -3.79
N ILE A 113 -13.60 0.79 -4.08
CA ILE A 113 -12.72 0.13 -5.04
C ILE A 113 -12.39 -1.27 -4.55
N THR A 114 -12.83 -2.26 -5.33
CA THR A 114 -12.49 -3.66 -5.11
C THR A 114 -11.78 -4.18 -6.34
N VAL A 115 -10.62 -4.80 -6.14
CA VAL A 115 -9.84 -5.43 -7.20
C VAL A 115 -9.51 -6.86 -6.80
N GLU A 116 -9.39 -7.70 -7.82
CA GLU A 116 -9.08 -9.10 -7.64
C GLU A 116 -8.20 -9.53 -8.81
N THR A 117 -7.00 -9.99 -8.48
CA THR A 117 -6.04 -10.47 -9.47
C THR A 117 -5.59 -11.88 -9.10
N VAL A 118 -5.30 -12.66 -10.13
CA VAL A 118 -4.75 -14.01 -10.02
C VAL A 118 -3.38 -14.01 -10.70
N SER A 119 -2.42 -14.71 -10.10
CA SER A 119 -1.08 -14.88 -10.63
C SER A 119 -1.09 -15.69 -11.94
N PRO A 120 -0.07 -15.60 -12.80
CA PRO A 120 -0.07 -16.23 -14.12
C PRO A 120 -0.34 -17.75 -14.12
N ARG A 121 0.19 -18.49 -13.14
CA ARG A 121 -0.04 -19.95 -13.01
C ARG A 121 -1.26 -20.29 -12.15
N GLY A 122 -2.01 -19.29 -11.69
CA GLY A 122 -3.18 -19.48 -10.83
C GLY A 122 -2.85 -20.02 -9.44
N LEU A 123 -1.64 -19.79 -8.94
CA LEU A 123 -1.19 -20.24 -7.63
C LEU A 123 -1.55 -19.27 -6.51
N VAL A 124 -1.62 -17.98 -6.83
CA VAL A 124 -1.84 -16.92 -5.86
C VAL A 124 -2.97 -16.03 -6.36
N LYS A 125 -3.85 -15.65 -5.44
CA LYS A 125 -4.93 -14.70 -5.67
C LYS A 125 -4.79 -13.55 -4.68
N VAL A 126 -4.84 -12.33 -5.16
CA VAL A 126 -4.79 -11.11 -4.35
C VAL A 126 -6.08 -10.35 -4.55
N GLY A 127 -6.81 -10.13 -3.46
CA GLY A 127 -7.93 -9.22 -3.39
C GLY A 127 -7.53 -7.97 -2.63
N ARG A 128 -7.96 -6.80 -3.10
CA ARG A 128 -7.87 -5.56 -2.33
C ARG A 128 -9.22 -4.88 -2.30
N ARG A 129 -9.60 -4.40 -1.12
CA ARG A 129 -10.78 -3.57 -0.89
C ARG A 129 -10.35 -2.25 -0.28
N GLY A 130 -10.76 -1.17 -0.93
CA GLY A 130 -10.40 0.17 -0.51
C GLY A 130 -8.90 0.41 -0.51
N ALA A 131 -8.49 1.33 0.36
CA ALA A 131 -7.14 1.84 0.34
C ALA A 131 -6.11 0.87 0.95
N THR A 132 -6.49 0.00 1.89
CA THR A 132 -5.50 -0.80 2.66
C THR A 132 -5.87 -2.25 2.93
N ALA A 133 -7.14 -2.67 2.83
CA ALA A 133 -7.49 -4.05 3.13
C ALA A 133 -7.03 -4.96 1.98
N ILE A 134 -6.02 -5.80 2.22
CA ILE A 134 -5.39 -6.64 1.21
C ILE A 134 -5.43 -8.08 1.72
N LYS A 135 -6.08 -8.95 0.94
CA LYS A 135 -6.19 -10.38 1.24
C LYS A 135 -5.50 -11.18 0.15
N LEU A 136 -4.50 -11.95 0.55
CA LEU A 136 -3.85 -12.94 -0.30
C LEU A 136 -4.39 -14.33 0.00
N ILE A 137 -4.53 -15.16 -1.03
CA ILE A 137 -4.88 -16.57 -0.94
C ILE A 137 -3.88 -17.35 -1.78
N ILE A 138 -3.23 -18.35 -1.18
CA ILE A 138 -2.42 -19.33 -1.89
C ILE A 138 -3.30 -20.53 -2.21
N ARG A 139 -3.26 -21.01 -3.46
CA ARG A 139 -4.04 -22.16 -3.91
C ARG A 139 -3.71 -23.37 -3.03
N PRO A 140 -4.71 -24.12 -2.54
CA PRO A 140 -4.47 -25.32 -1.74
C PRO A 140 -3.52 -26.31 -2.43
N ARG A 141 -2.70 -27.00 -1.62
CA ARG A 141 -1.71 -28.00 -2.06
C ARG A 141 -0.51 -27.44 -2.82
N THR A 142 -0.34 -26.12 -2.90
CA THR A 142 0.83 -25.50 -3.52
C THR A 142 2.11 -25.76 -2.72
N LEU A 143 2.03 -25.66 -1.39
CA LEU A 143 3.16 -25.93 -0.49
C LEU A 143 3.21 -27.41 -0.11
N ALA A 144 2.05 -28.01 0.17
CA ALA A 144 1.99 -29.39 0.69
C ALA A 144 2.57 -30.45 -0.26
N LEU A 145 2.54 -30.19 -1.58
CA LEU A 145 3.10 -31.12 -2.57
C LEU A 145 4.58 -30.88 -2.86
N GLY A 146 5.18 -29.81 -2.34
CA GLY A 146 6.58 -29.44 -2.62
C GLY A 146 6.87 -29.20 -4.10
N THR A 147 5.83 -28.95 -4.91
CA THR A 147 5.93 -28.83 -6.38
C THR A 147 6.41 -27.46 -6.85
N VAL A 148 6.51 -26.48 -5.94
CA VAL A 148 6.81 -25.09 -6.25
C VAL A 148 7.93 -24.66 -5.32
N SER A 149 9.02 -24.12 -5.88
CA SER A 149 10.10 -23.58 -5.08
C SER A 149 9.70 -22.25 -4.42
N ASP A 150 10.42 -21.83 -3.38
CA ASP A 150 10.20 -20.53 -2.74
C ASP A 150 10.34 -19.37 -3.74
N GLU A 151 11.28 -19.47 -4.69
CA GLU A 151 11.48 -18.49 -5.75
C GLU A 151 10.29 -18.42 -6.70
N GLU A 152 9.79 -19.58 -7.16
CA GLU A 152 8.61 -19.62 -8.03
C GLU A 152 7.35 -19.10 -7.32
N LEU A 153 7.18 -19.42 -6.03
CA LEU A 153 6.07 -18.88 -5.25
C LEU A 153 6.20 -17.36 -5.10
N MET A 154 7.40 -16.86 -4.82
CA MET A 154 7.67 -15.42 -4.73
C MET A 154 7.35 -14.71 -6.04
N ASP A 155 7.72 -15.28 -7.18
CA ASP A 155 7.39 -14.71 -8.49
C ASP A 155 5.88 -14.62 -8.71
N GLU A 156 5.14 -15.67 -8.33
CA GLU A 156 3.68 -15.69 -8.44
C GLU A 156 3.01 -14.71 -7.49
N VAL A 157 3.49 -14.59 -6.25
CA VAL A 157 3.03 -13.57 -5.30
C VAL A 157 3.26 -12.17 -5.85
N ASN A 158 4.48 -11.86 -6.28
CA ASN A 158 4.82 -10.54 -6.81
C ASN A 158 4.06 -10.23 -8.11
N ALA A 159 3.83 -11.22 -8.97
CA ALA A 159 3.00 -11.05 -10.16
C ALA A 159 1.55 -10.70 -9.82
N ALA A 160 0.93 -11.41 -8.86
CA ALA A 160 -0.43 -11.11 -8.42
C ALA A 160 -0.54 -9.75 -7.74
N VAL A 161 0.42 -9.39 -6.88
CA VAL A 161 0.46 -8.08 -6.22
C VAL A 161 0.57 -6.96 -7.25
N ARG A 162 1.53 -7.03 -8.18
CA ARG A 162 1.68 -6.03 -9.25
C ARG A 162 0.43 -5.90 -10.11
N GLY A 163 -0.21 -7.00 -10.47
CA GLY A 163 -1.46 -6.97 -11.23
C GLY A 163 -2.59 -6.29 -10.45
N GLY A 164 -2.70 -6.59 -9.15
CA GLY A 164 -3.66 -5.94 -8.25
C GLY A 164 -3.42 -4.44 -8.10
N GLU A 165 -2.16 -4.00 -8.00
CA GLU A 165 -1.79 -2.58 -7.97
C GLU A 165 -2.15 -1.86 -9.27
N GLN A 166 -1.85 -2.46 -10.42
CA GLN A 166 -2.19 -1.88 -11.73
C GLN A 166 -3.69 -1.75 -11.93
N GLU A 167 -4.46 -2.78 -11.55
CA GLU A 167 -5.92 -2.75 -11.63
C GLU A 167 -6.49 -1.70 -10.67
N TYR A 168 -5.94 -1.61 -9.46
CA TYR A 168 -6.35 -0.62 -8.47
C TYR A 168 -6.09 0.80 -8.97
N SER A 169 -4.89 1.09 -9.46
CA SER A 169 -4.55 2.41 -10.02
C SER A 169 -5.48 2.80 -11.17
N ARG A 170 -5.80 1.87 -12.07
CA ARG A 170 -6.74 2.12 -13.17
C ARG A 170 -8.15 2.47 -12.67
N LYS A 171 -8.66 1.71 -11.69
CA LYS A 171 -9.98 1.98 -11.09
C LYS A 171 -9.99 3.28 -10.30
N PHE A 172 -8.90 3.56 -9.58
CA PHE A 172 -8.72 4.79 -8.83
C PHE A 172 -8.72 6.02 -9.75
N GLU A 173 -7.92 6.01 -10.81
CA GLU A 173 -7.89 7.07 -11.82
C GLU A 173 -9.27 7.28 -12.45
N SER A 174 -9.96 6.20 -12.80
CA SER A 174 -11.33 6.27 -13.37
C SER A 174 -12.32 6.89 -12.38
N ALA A 175 -12.26 6.51 -11.10
CA ALA A 175 -13.11 7.07 -10.06
C ALA A 175 -12.82 8.56 -9.81
N MET A 176 -11.54 8.96 -9.84
CA MET A 176 -11.13 10.35 -9.68
C MET A 176 -11.62 11.23 -10.84
N VAL A 177 -11.46 10.77 -12.09
CA VAL A 177 -11.94 11.50 -13.28
C VAL A 177 -13.45 11.72 -13.22
N ASN A 178 -14.22 10.68 -12.87
CA ASN A 178 -15.68 10.80 -12.74
C ASN A 178 -16.06 11.78 -11.62
N SER A 179 -15.38 11.73 -10.47
CA SER A 179 -15.68 12.62 -9.34
C SER A 179 -15.43 14.11 -9.64
N LEU A 180 -14.42 14.43 -10.45
CA LEU A 180 -14.10 15.80 -10.86
C LEU A 180 -14.99 16.30 -12.00
N GLY A 181 -15.44 15.40 -12.88
CA GLY A 181 -16.33 15.74 -14.00
C GLY A 181 -17.73 16.18 -13.54
N ASP A 182 -18.20 15.66 -12.41
CA ASP A 182 -19.49 16.03 -11.81
C ASP A 182 -19.47 17.41 -11.12
N GLU A 183 -18.30 18.02 -10.87
CA GLU A 183 -18.19 19.36 -10.26
C GLU A 183 -18.22 20.51 -11.28
N VAL A 184 -18.11 20.22 -12.58
CA VAL A 184 -18.03 21.23 -13.67
C VAL A 184 -19.37 21.39 -14.41
N ARG A 185 -20.45 20.79 -13.91
CA ARG A 185 -21.81 20.87 -14.49
C ARG A 185 -22.81 21.48 -13.52
#